data_AF-A0A2E0KST6-F1
#
_entry.id   AF-A0A2E0KST6-F1
#
_cell.length_a   1.000
_cell.length_b   1.000
_cell.length_c   1.000
_cell.angle_alpha   90.00
_cell.angle_beta   90.00
_cell.angle_gamma   90.00
#
_symmetry.space_group_name_H-M   'P 1'
#
loop_
_entity.id
_entity.type
_entity.pdbx_description
1 polymer ?
#
loop_
_entity_poly.entity_id
_entity_poly.type
_entity_poly.pdbx_seq_one_letter_code
_entity_poly.pdbx_strand_id
1 'polypeptide(L)'
;MASTLDVENLLWAVGILALPVLLALPAKLLYQTVILGVGPAERNYRSTVQKILDSGMQVEHFREVLDEESRRLGIKASRAKLNETDMLYPLTVTHFLLIPMIFILPIVAIVTLPIIILGIPVLYLLEVLLIRRRVLINAIKLLETWFGKQIIHIPDAGNGHCSNDSKVLDASNIAVHFHKVPRVVFLGLFSWLIIHWTLRLDSLMAEFILAGLFYVLLLGVVGIVATALESNLVLVDPARGRIIPIADWLDSMLTPIVGVGLLFLLGRDLMTEARDDGNTILFSATVLMVLYCATAVGVTFQWGYAWWHGKTVRKQFELQAIDKLNPQSYDLTRNRGRIQLNVRCPMSERLEGGIRPGTNLTFTDLDNLPTAHEGVLKSPENPLED
;
A
#
# COMPACT_ATOMS: atom_id res chain seq x y z
N MET A 1 29.35 -40.45 10.66
CA MET A 1 30.16 -39.47 11.42
C MET A 1 29.22 -38.38 11.87
N ALA A 2 29.15 -38.06 13.17
CA ALA A 2 28.29 -36.98 13.64
C ALA A 2 28.92 -35.65 13.20
N SER A 3 28.22 -34.85 12.38
CA SER A 3 28.73 -33.54 11.99
C SER A 3 28.81 -32.65 13.22
N THR A 4 30.00 -32.12 13.49
CA THR A 4 30.22 -31.15 14.55
C THR A 4 29.66 -29.83 14.05
N LEU A 5 28.54 -29.40 14.62
CA LEU A 5 27.99 -28.07 14.36
C LEU A 5 29.08 -27.02 14.62
N ASP A 6 29.41 -26.25 13.59
CA ASP A 6 30.34 -25.12 13.71
C ASP A 6 29.60 -23.92 14.32
N VAL A 7 29.59 -23.89 15.66
CA VAL A 7 28.89 -22.87 16.44
C VAL A 7 29.47 -21.48 16.22
N GLU A 8 30.78 -21.37 15.96
CA GLU A 8 31.44 -20.08 15.74
C GLU A 8 30.99 -19.47 14.41
N ASN A 9 31.07 -20.24 13.32
CA ASN A 9 30.61 -19.77 12.01
C ASN A 9 29.11 -19.48 11.99
N LEU A 10 28.30 -20.28 12.72
CA LEU A 10 26.88 -20.01 12.88
C LEU A 10 26.61 -18.69 13.61
N LEU A 11 27.34 -18.38 14.68
CA LEU A 11 27.19 -17.11 15.42
C LEU A 11 27.56 -15.90 14.55
N TRP A 12 28.67 -15.99 13.79
CA TRP A 12 29.05 -14.95 12.83
C TRP A 12 27.99 -14.76 11.74
N ALA A 13 27.48 -15.85 11.18
CA ALA A 13 26.47 -15.81 10.15
C ALA A 13 25.15 -15.17 10.64
N VAL A 14 24.72 -15.46 11.87
CA VAL A 14 23.57 -14.80 12.52
C VAL A 14 23.87 -13.31 12.76
N GLY A 15 25.08 -12.97 13.21
CA GLY A 15 25.51 -11.59 13.40
C GLY A 15 25.46 -10.77 12.11
N ILE A 16 25.92 -11.35 10.99
CA ILE A 16 25.86 -10.74 9.66
C ILE A 16 24.40 -10.49 9.24
N LEU A 17 23.51 -11.47 9.41
CA LEU A 17 22.10 -11.32 9.08
C LEU A 17 21.37 -10.30 9.97
N ALA A 18 21.82 -10.12 11.21
CA ALA A 18 21.28 -9.11 12.14
C ALA A 18 21.76 -7.69 11.83
N LEU A 19 22.85 -7.52 11.07
CA LEU A 19 23.48 -6.22 10.81
C LEU A 19 22.51 -5.19 10.19
N PRO A 20 21.72 -5.49 9.15
CA PRO A 20 20.76 -4.52 8.62
C PRO A 20 19.70 -4.09 9.65
N VAL A 21 19.29 -4.99 10.54
CA VAL A 21 18.31 -4.69 11.59
C VAL A 21 18.92 -3.76 12.64
N LEU A 22 20.17 -4.00 13.03
CA LEU A 22 20.90 -3.15 13.96
C LEU A 22 21.11 -1.73 13.42
N LEU A 23 21.32 -1.57 12.10
CA LEU A 23 21.43 -0.27 11.44
C LEU A 23 20.07 0.40 11.22
N ALA A 24 19.00 -0.37 11.01
CA ALA A 24 17.66 0.15 10.74
C ALA A 24 17.06 0.91 11.94
N LEU A 25 17.34 0.46 13.18
CA LEU A 25 16.83 1.08 14.40
C LEU A 25 17.31 2.53 14.60
N PRO A 26 18.63 2.83 14.61
CA PRO A 26 19.10 4.21 14.72
C PRO A 26 18.68 5.05 13.52
N ALA A 27 18.63 4.48 12.30
CA ALA A 27 18.14 5.20 11.13
C ALA A 27 16.67 5.64 11.28
N LYS A 28 15.81 4.78 11.84
CA LYS A 28 14.42 5.13 12.15
C LYS A 28 14.33 6.27 13.16
N LEU A 29 15.14 6.21 14.23
CA LEU A 29 15.17 7.25 15.25
C LEU A 29 15.64 8.59 14.67
N LEU A 30 16.65 8.58 13.80
CA LEU A 30 17.12 9.79 13.09
C LEU A 30 16.03 10.37 12.20
N TYR A 31 15.28 9.55 11.47
CA TYR A 31 14.16 10.01 10.65
C TYR A 31 13.06 10.67 11.49
N GLN A 32 12.67 10.03 12.59
CA GLN A 32 11.64 10.58 13.48
C GLN A 32 12.07 11.88 14.16
N THR A 33 13.35 12.00 14.54
CA THR A 33 13.84 13.15 15.30
C THR A 33 14.25 14.32 14.42
N VAL A 34 15.01 14.08 13.34
CA VAL A 34 15.63 15.12 12.52
C VAL A 34 14.74 15.52 11.34
N ILE A 35 14.13 14.53 10.67
CA ILE A 35 13.40 14.76 9.41
C ILE A 35 11.96 15.20 9.70
N LEU A 36 11.22 14.39 10.47
CA LEU A 36 9.84 14.70 10.87
C LEU A 36 9.77 15.83 11.90
N GLY A 37 10.73 15.85 12.82
CA GLY A 37 10.77 16.80 13.94
C GLY A 37 9.91 16.34 15.12
N VAL A 38 10.43 16.56 16.33
CA VAL A 38 9.77 16.17 17.60
C VAL A 38 9.34 17.38 18.45
N GLY A 39 9.41 18.59 17.87
CA GLY A 39 9.11 19.83 18.55
C GLY A 39 7.63 19.98 18.95
N PRO A 40 7.31 20.94 19.85
CA PRO A 40 5.92 21.21 20.24
C PRO A 40 5.03 21.59 19.05
N ALA A 41 5.58 22.32 18.07
CA ALA A 41 4.88 22.71 16.86
C ALA A 41 4.46 21.48 16.03
N GLU A 42 5.40 20.58 15.74
CA GLU A 42 5.13 19.36 14.98
C GLU A 42 4.14 18.43 15.70
N ARG A 43 4.22 18.33 17.02
CA ARG A 43 3.25 17.55 17.82
C ARG A 43 1.84 18.13 17.75
N ASN A 44 1.70 19.46 17.87
CA ASN A 44 0.42 20.13 17.75
C ASN A 44 -0.18 19.93 16.36
N TYR A 45 0.63 20.10 15.32
CA TYR A 45 0.22 19.86 13.94
C TYR A 45 -0.28 18.43 13.72
N ARG A 46 0.51 17.42 14.13
CA ARG A 46 0.10 16.01 14.06
C ARG A 46 -1.16 15.73 14.86
N SER A 47 -1.38 16.39 15.99
CA SER A 47 -2.64 16.24 16.75
C SER A 47 -3.85 16.76 15.98
N THR A 48 -3.70 17.83 15.19
CA THR A 48 -4.75 18.38 14.33
C THR A 48 -5.05 17.42 13.18
N VAL A 49 -4.02 16.91 12.51
CA VAL A 49 -4.17 15.88 11.46
C VAL A 49 -4.80 14.62 12.04
N GLN A 50 -4.39 14.18 13.24
CA GLN A 50 -4.95 13.00 13.89
C GLN A 50 -6.45 13.16 14.15
N LYS A 51 -6.92 14.35 14.54
CA LYS A 51 -8.36 14.60 14.70
C LYS A 51 -9.14 14.42 13.40
N ILE A 52 -8.56 14.82 12.27
CA ILE A 52 -9.16 14.65 10.94
C ILE A 52 -9.21 13.15 10.60
N LEU A 53 -8.10 12.42 10.78
CA LEU A 53 -8.04 10.98 10.52
C LEU A 53 -8.97 10.19 11.46
N ASP A 54 -9.00 10.55 12.74
CA ASP A 54 -9.88 9.96 13.74
C ASP A 54 -11.36 10.19 13.40
N SER A 55 -11.67 11.30 12.73
CA SER A 55 -13.02 11.60 12.23
C SER A 55 -13.39 10.82 10.97
N GLY A 56 -12.46 10.09 10.35
CA GLY A 56 -12.68 9.30 9.14
C GLY A 56 -12.67 10.11 7.83
N MET A 57 -12.32 11.39 7.91
CA MET A 57 -12.35 12.31 6.78
C MET A 57 -11.03 12.30 6.00
N GLN A 58 -11.10 12.67 4.71
CA GLN A 58 -9.91 12.83 3.88
C GLN A 58 -9.14 14.09 4.25
N VAL A 59 -7.81 13.99 4.30
CA VAL A 59 -6.91 15.10 4.65
C VAL A 59 -7.01 16.24 3.64
N GLU A 60 -7.16 15.91 2.35
CA GLU A 60 -7.18 16.89 1.26
C GLU A 60 -8.39 17.85 1.34
N HIS A 61 -9.53 17.41 1.89
CA HIS A 61 -10.68 18.29 2.11
C HIS A 61 -10.40 19.43 3.10
N PHE A 62 -9.38 19.29 3.94
CA PHE A 62 -8.97 20.27 4.95
C PHE A 62 -7.67 20.99 4.57
N ARG A 63 -7.26 20.96 3.30
CA ARG A 63 -5.99 21.52 2.84
C ARG A 63 -5.79 22.97 3.27
N GLU A 64 -6.79 23.82 3.09
CA GLU A 64 -6.73 25.25 3.46
C GLU A 64 -6.51 25.44 4.97
N VAL A 65 -7.20 24.65 5.79
CA VAL A 65 -7.10 24.71 7.26
C VAL A 65 -5.71 24.23 7.73
N LEU A 66 -5.21 23.15 7.12
CA LEU A 66 -3.89 22.59 7.43
C LEU A 66 -2.76 23.52 6.97
N ASP A 67 -2.91 24.16 5.81
CA ASP A 67 -1.95 25.15 5.32
C ASP A 67 -1.87 26.38 6.24
N GLU A 68 -3.01 26.86 6.76
CA GLU A 68 -3.03 27.97 7.73
C GLU A 68 -2.43 27.55 9.08
N GLU A 69 -2.76 26.37 9.60
CA GLU A 69 -2.18 25.88 10.86
C GLU A 69 -0.68 25.64 10.74
N SER A 70 -0.19 25.14 9.59
CA SER A 70 1.24 25.00 9.32
C SER A 70 1.98 26.34 9.36
N ARG A 71 1.36 27.38 8.79
CA ARG A 71 1.89 28.75 8.73
C ARG A 71 1.92 29.38 10.12
N ARG A 72 0.85 29.19 10.88
CA ARG A 72 0.72 29.64 12.27
C ARG A 72 1.78 29.03 13.17
N LEU A 73 2.09 27.75 12.98
CA LEU A 73 3.11 27.01 13.74
C LEU A 73 4.53 27.20 13.22
N GLY A 74 4.72 27.93 12.11
CA GLY A 74 6.03 28.16 11.50
C GLY A 74 6.65 26.92 10.85
N ILE A 75 5.84 25.91 10.50
CA ILE A 75 6.31 24.66 9.89
C ILE A 75 6.41 24.88 8.37
N LYS A 76 7.54 24.49 7.77
CA LYS A 76 7.69 24.50 6.30
C LYS A 76 6.64 23.57 5.66
N ALA A 77 5.99 24.02 4.59
CA ALA A 77 4.96 23.26 3.89
C ALA A 77 5.41 21.83 3.49
N SER A 78 6.68 21.66 3.09
CA SER A 78 7.24 20.33 2.77
C SER A 78 7.32 19.41 3.98
N ARG A 79 7.68 19.94 5.16
CA ARG A 79 7.71 19.16 6.41
C ARG A 79 6.30 18.87 6.92
N ALA A 80 5.38 19.82 6.79
CA ALA A 80 3.97 19.63 7.14
C ALA A 80 3.36 18.48 6.32
N LYS A 81 3.57 18.50 5.00
CA LYS A 81 3.14 17.43 4.09
C LYS A 81 3.81 16.09 4.37
N LEU A 82 5.10 16.09 4.73
CA LEU A 82 5.79 14.87 5.14
C LEU A 82 5.22 14.28 6.43
N ASN A 83 4.87 15.12 7.41
CA ASN A 83 4.21 14.68 8.63
C ASN A 83 2.81 14.11 8.37
N GLU A 84 2.04 14.70 7.46
CA GLU A 84 0.75 14.16 6.99
C GLU A 84 0.96 12.79 6.34
N THR A 85 1.95 12.69 5.44
CA THR A 85 2.28 11.44 4.75
C THR A 85 2.74 10.34 5.71
N ASP A 86 3.57 10.64 6.73
CA ASP A 86 3.99 9.67 7.75
C ASP A 86 2.81 9.14 8.58
N MET A 87 1.78 9.97 8.80
CA MET A 87 0.57 9.55 9.50
C MET A 87 -0.35 8.68 8.64
N LEU A 88 -0.41 8.95 7.33
CA LEU A 88 -1.19 8.16 6.37
C LEU A 88 -0.50 6.84 6.00
N TYR A 89 0.82 6.88 5.82
CA TYR A 89 1.65 5.78 5.33
C TYR A 89 2.88 5.60 6.23
N PRO A 90 2.71 5.03 7.43
CA PRO A 90 3.75 4.99 8.44
C PRO A 90 4.93 4.10 8.03
N LEU A 91 6.14 4.66 8.09
CA LEU A 91 7.36 3.92 7.78
C LEU A 91 7.80 3.05 8.98
N THR A 92 7.67 1.73 8.82
CA THR A 92 8.09 0.73 9.81
C THR A 92 9.59 0.40 9.72
N VAL A 93 10.13 -0.36 10.68
CA VAL A 93 11.56 -0.74 10.72
C VAL A 93 12.00 -1.48 9.46
N THR A 94 11.11 -2.24 8.82
CA THR A 94 11.41 -2.96 7.57
C THR A 94 11.78 -2.03 6.42
N HIS A 95 11.27 -0.80 6.43
CA HIS A 95 11.64 0.22 5.46
C HIS A 95 13.07 0.69 5.69
N PHE A 96 13.44 0.92 6.96
CA PHE A 96 14.78 1.40 7.33
C PHE A 96 15.87 0.36 7.06
N LEU A 97 15.52 -0.93 7.03
CA LEU A 97 16.41 -2.00 6.61
C LEU A 97 16.94 -1.79 5.18
N LEU A 98 16.10 -1.23 4.30
CA LEU A 98 16.37 -1.07 2.87
C LEU A 98 17.07 0.25 2.53
N ILE A 99 17.17 1.17 3.49
CA ILE A 99 17.74 2.51 3.28
C ILE A 99 19.14 2.51 2.68
N PRO A 100 20.09 1.63 3.08
CA PRO A 100 21.42 1.61 2.47
C PRO A 100 21.36 1.50 0.95
N MET A 101 20.39 0.75 0.42
CA MET A 101 20.20 0.57 -1.01
C MET A 101 19.61 1.81 -1.70
N ILE A 102 18.75 2.58 -1.01
CA ILE A 102 18.11 3.77 -1.58
C ILE A 102 19.14 4.83 -1.95
N PHE A 103 20.19 5.00 -1.13
CA PHE A 103 21.25 5.98 -1.39
C PHE A 103 22.02 5.70 -2.68
N ILE A 104 22.15 4.43 -3.06
CA ILE A 104 22.85 4.00 -4.29
C ILE A 104 21.89 3.72 -5.45
N LEU A 105 20.59 3.93 -5.25
CA LEU A 105 19.55 3.61 -6.23
C LEU A 105 19.79 4.22 -7.62
N PRO A 106 20.25 5.47 -7.80
CA PRO A 106 20.46 6.03 -9.14
C PRO A 106 21.45 5.21 -9.98
N ILE A 107 22.50 4.68 -9.34
CA ILE A 107 23.52 3.87 -9.99
C ILE A 107 22.97 2.47 -10.25
N VAL A 108 22.34 1.86 -9.23
CA VAL A 108 21.91 0.46 -9.32
C VAL A 108 20.65 0.30 -10.17
N ALA A 109 19.81 1.33 -10.30
CA ALA A 109 18.68 1.35 -11.23
C ALA A 109 19.14 1.05 -12.67
N ILE A 110 20.26 1.64 -13.11
CA ILE A 110 20.86 1.38 -14.43
C ILE A 110 21.26 -0.10 -14.56
N VAL A 111 21.87 -0.66 -13.52
CA VAL A 111 22.30 -2.07 -13.49
C VAL A 111 21.12 -3.04 -13.50
N THR A 112 20.00 -2.69 -12.86
CA THR A 112 18.80 -3.54 -12.82
C THR A 112 17.91 -3.42 -14.07
N LEU A 113 18.14 -2.40 -14.90
CA LEU A 113 17.32 -2.09 -16.08
C LEU A 113 17.19 -3.30 -17.04
N PRO A 114 18.24 -4.09 -17.33
CA PRO A 114 18.12 -5.29 -18.17
C PRO A 114 17.14 -6.33 -17.61
N ILE A 115 17.12 -6.53 -16.29
CA ILE A 115 16.20 -7.46 -15.62
C ILE A 115 14.76 -6.96 -15.78
N ILE A 116 14.55 -5.65 -15.65
CA ILE A 116 13.24 -5.02 -15.81
C ILE A 116 12.76 -5.14 -17.25
N ILE A 117 13.63 -4.87 -18.23
CA ILE A 117 13.32 -5.05 -19.66
C ILE A 117 12.86 -6.48 -19.93
N LEU A 118 13.57 -7.47 -19.39
CA LEU A 118 13.21 -8.88 -19.52
C LEU A 118 11.85 -9.19 -18.85
N GLY A 119 11.50 -8.46 -17.78
CA GLY A 119 10.22 -8.58 -17.10
C GLY A 119 9.02 -7.96 -17.82
N ILE A 120 9.21 -6.93 -18.66
CA ILE A 120 8.12 -6.25 -19.41
C ILE A 120 7.16 -7.23 -20.12
N PRO A 121 7.61 -8.22 -20.91
CA PRO A 121 6.70 -9.16 -21.56
C PRO A 121 5.87 -9.98 -20.55
N VAL A 122 6.47 -10.36 -19.42
CA VAL A 122 5.77 -11.08 -18.35
C VAL A 122 4.70 -10.19 -17.73
N LEU A 123 5.01 -8.91 -17.48
CA LEU A 123 4.04 -7.94 -16.96
C LEU A 123 2.88 -7.71 -17.91
N TYR A 124 3.17 -7.55 -19.20
CA TYR A 124 2.13 -7.38 -20.20
C TYR A 124 1.20 -8.59 -20.24
N LEU A 125 1.77 -9.80 -20.22
CA LEU A 125 0.99 -11.04 -20.16
C LEU A 125 0.13 -11.11 -18.90
N LEU A 126 0.68 -10.75 -17.74
CA LEU A 126 -0.06 -10.71 -16.48
C LEU A 126 -1.15 -9.64 -16.47
N GLU A 127 -0.93 -8.47 -17.06
CA GLU A 127 -1.95 -7.43 -17.20
C GLU A 127 -3.11 -7.93 -18.07
N VAL A 128 -2.79 -8.54 -19.22
CA VAL A 128 -3.80 -9.14 -20.11
C VAL A 128 -4.60 -10.20 -19.37
N LEU A 129 -3.94 -11.05 -18.58
CA LEU A 129 -4.58 -12.12 -17.84
C LEU A 129 -5.42 -11.61 -16.66
N LEU A 130 -4.85 -10.79 -15.78
CA LEU A 130 -5.49 -10.33 -14.55
C LEU A 130 -6.58 -9.28 -14.83
N ILE A 131 -6.29 -8.31 -15.69
CA ILE A 131 -7.15 -7.15 -15.92
C ILE A 131 -7.99 -7.36 -17.18
N ARG A 132 -7.39 -7.57 -18.36
CA ARG A 132 -8.17 -7.60 -19.61
C ARG A 132 -9.10 -8.81 -19.71
N ARG A 133 -8.69 -9.98 -19.20
CA ARG A 133 -9.56 -11.15 -19.08
C ARG A 133 -10.46 -11.14 -17.84
N ARG A 134 -10.51 -10.04 -17.09
CA ARG A 134 -11.35 -9.85 -15.90
C ARG A 134 -11.10 -10.88 -14.78
N VAL A 135 -9.94 -11.53 -14.74
CA VAL A 135 -9.64 -12.57 -13.73
C VAL A 135 -9.64 -11.97 -12.32
N LEU A 136 -9.06 -10.77 -12.15
CA LEU A 136 -8.98 -10.12 -10.84
C LEU A 136 -10.37 -9.76 -10.29
N ILE A 137 -11.21 -9.12 -11.09
CA ILE A 137 -12.57 -8.77 -10.66
C ILE A 137 -13.44 -10.02 -10.44
N ASN A 138 -13.22 -11.07 -11.24
CA ASN A 138 -13.89 -12.36 -11.03
C ASN A 138 -13.48 -12.98 -9.69
N ALA A 139 -12.20 -12.94 -9.34
CA ALA A 139 -11.69 -13.42 -8.07
C ALA A 139 -12.27 -12.63 -6.90
N ILE A 140 -12.35 -11.31 -7.01
CA ILE A 140 -12.94 -10.44 -5.98
C ILE A 140 -14.43 -10.73 -5.78
N LYS A 141 -15.21 -10.90 -6.85
CA LYS A 141 -16.62 -11.33 -6.76
C LYS A 141 -16.77 -12.72 -6.14
N LEU A 142 -15.82 -13.63 -6.43
CA LEU A 142 -15.82 -14.95 -5.81
C LEU A 142 -15.56 -14.85 -4.30
N LEU A 143 -14.63 -14.00 -3.87
CA LEU A 143 -14.42 -13.69 -2.45
C LEU A 143 -15.69 -13.14 -1.80
N GLU A 144 -16.39 -12.22 -2.46
CA GLU A 144 -17.69 -11.70 -1.99
C GLU A 144 -18.69 -12.84 -1.73
N THR A 145 -18.82 -13.73 -2.70
CA THR A 145 -19.79 -14.84 -2.68
C THR A 145 -19.44 -15.91 -1.64
N TRP A 146 -18.15 -16.25 -1.51
CA TRP A 146 -17.68 -17.30 -0.60
C TRP A 146 -17.65 -16.84 0.86
N PHE A 147 -17.27 -15.58 1.11
CA PHE A 147 -17.17 -15.06 2.47
C PHE A 147 -18.47 -14.37 2.94
N GLY A 148 -19.46 -14.17 2.07
CA GLY A 148 -20.69 -13.44 2.38
C GLY A 148 -20.43 -11.98 2.78
N LYS A 149 -19.32 -11.41 2.32
CA LYS A 149 -18.89 -10.04 2.61
C LYS A 149 -19.34 -9.14 1.48
N GLN A 150 -19.77 -7.92 1.77
CA GLN A 150 -20.17 -6.97 0.75
C GLN A 150 -18.99 -6.06 0.36
N ILE A 151 -18.87 -5.73 -0.93
CA ILE A 151 -17.86 -4.79 -1.41
C ILE A 151 -18.51 -3.42 -1.61
N ILE A 152 -17.90 -2.40 -1.01
CA ILE A 152 -18.31 -1.01 -1.15
C ILE A 152 -17.12 -0.16 -1.57
N HIS A 153 -17.39 1.07 -2.02
CA HIS A 153 -16.36 2.05 -2.32
C HIS A 153 -16.28 3.06 -1.17
N ILE A 154 -15.09 3.21 -0.57
CA ILE A 154 -14.79 4.28 0.40
C ILE A 154 -13.43 4.85 0.01
N PRO A 155 -13.33 6.13 -0.37
CA PRO A 155 -12.05 6.74 -0.69
C PRO A 155 -11.13 6.75 0.53
N ASP A 156 -9.87 6.42 0.32
CA ASP A 156 -8.85 6.43 1.36
C ASP A 156 -8.60 7.86 1.89
N ALA A 157 -8.19 7.98 3.15
CA ALA A 157 -7.93 9.26 3.83
C ALA A 157 -6.81 10.07 3.17
N GLY A 158 -5.88 9.40 2.49
CA GLY A 158 -4.80 9.99 1.70
C GLY A 158 -5.12 10.20 0.22
N ASN A 159 -6.36 9.98 -0.22
CA ASN A 159 -6.73 10.17 -1.62
C ASN A 159 -6.53 11.64 -2.05
N GLY A 160 -5.80 11.86 -3.14
CA GLY A 160 -5.47 13.21 -3.64
C GLY A 160 -4.34 13.94 -2.89
N HIS A 161 -3.91 13.44 -1.73
CA HIS A 161 -2.90 14.07 -0.86
C HIS A 161 -1.52 14.24 -1.54
N CYS A 162 -1.12 13.24 -2.33
CA CYS A 162 0.05 13.30 -3.19
C CYS A 162 -0.42 13.24 -4.64
N SER A 163 -0.58 14.40 -5.28
CA SER A 163 -0.87 14.44 -6.71
C SER A 163 0.36 13.96 -7.50
N ASN A 164 0.10 13.14 -8.53
CA ASN A 164 1.10 12.67 -9.50
C ASN A 164 1.78 13.81 -10.30
N ASP A 165 1.32 15.06 -10.15
CA ASP A 165 1.86 16.27 -10.80
C ASP A 165 2.80 17.07 -9.88
N SER A 166 2.84 16.79 -8.57
CA SER A 166 3.80 17.43 -7.68
C SER A 166 5.18 16.81 -7.88
N LYS A 167 6.23 17.65 -7.92
CA LYS A 167 7.65 17.29 -8.13
C LYS A 167 7.94 15.87 -7.62
N VAL A 168 8.24 14.95 -8.54
CA VAL A 168 8.47 13.50 -8.29
C VAL A 168 9.50 13.23 -7.18
N LEU A 169 10.35 14.23 -6.88
CA LEU A 169 11.39 14.19 -5.86
C LEU A 169 10.98 14.78 -4.50
N ASP A 170 9.72 15.17 -4.29
CA ASP A 170 9.28 15.63 -2.98
C ASP A 170 9.31 14.46 -1.98
N ALA A 171 9.82 14.71 -0.78
CA ALA A 171 10.02 13.70 0.24
C ALA A 171 8.70 12.99 0.63
N SER A 172 7.57 13.72 0.54
CA SER A 172 6.23 13.17 0.74
C SER A 172 5.88 12.11 -0.31
N ASN A 173 6.10 12.41 -1.59
CA ASN A 173 5.80 11.50 -2.70
C ASN A 173 6.71 10.24 -2.64
N ILE A 174 7.99 10.45 -2.35
CA ILE A 174 8.93 9.34 -2.13
C ILE A 174 8.47 8.44 -0.99
N ALA A 175 7.99 9.01 0.13
CA ALA A 175 7.52 8.23 1.28
C ALA A 175 6.29 7.36 0.95
N VAL A 176 5.33 7.87 0.17
CA VAL A 176 4.15 7.08 -0.27
C VAL A 176 4.56 5.87 -1.11
N HIS A 177 5.43 6.07 -2.09
CA HIS A 177 5.92 4.96 -2.91
C HIS A 177 6.77 3.99 -2.10
N PHE A 178 7.60 4.52 -1.19
CA PHE A 178 8.48 3.73 -0.36
C PHE A 178 7.72 2.84 0.64
N HIS A 179 6.55 3.27 1.13
CA HIS A 179 5.69 2.47 2.01
C HIS A 179 5.34 1.08 1.43
N LYS A 180 5.25 0.97 0.11
CA LYS A 180 4.85 -0.27 -0.57
C LYS A 180 6.04 -1.19 -0.89
N VAL A 181 7.27 -0.70 -0.74
CA VAL A 181 8.51 -1.37 -1.18
C VAL A 181 8.85 -2.63 -0.37
N PRO A 182 8.81 -2.66 0.98
CA PRO A 182 9.32 -3.82 1.72
C PRO A 182 8.66 -5.15 1.32
N ARG A 183 7.36 -5.12 1.02
CA ARG A 183 6.61 -6.28 0.53
C ARG A 183 7.24 -6.89 -0.71
N VAL A 184 7.56 -6.09 -1.73
CA VAL A 184 8.13 -6.61 -2.98
C VAL A 184 9.56 -7.13 -2.78
N VAL A 185 10.32 -6.49 -1.89
CA VAL A 185 11.70 -6.89 -1.58
C VAL A 185 11.75 -8.24 -0.86
N PHE A 186 10.95 -8.40 0.19
CA PHE A 186 10.88 -9.66 0.93
C PHE A 186 10.34 -10.80 0.07
N LEU A 187 9.44 -10.51 -0.87
CA LEU A 187 8.99 -11.47 -1.86
C LEU A 187 10.14 -11.95 -2.75
N GLY A 188 11.07 -11.06 -3.13
CA GLY A 188 12.27 -11.43 -3.89
C GLY A 188 13.23 -12.32 -3.10
N LEU A 189 13.50 -11.98 -1.83
CA LEU A 189 14.29 -12.84 -0.95
C LEU A 189 13.64 -14.21 -0.77
N PHE A 190 12.33 -14.24 -0.57
CA PHE A 190 11.54 -15.46 -0.43
C PHE A 190 11.59 -16.32 -1.70
N SER A 191 11.51 -15.68 -2.87
CA SER A 191 11.60 -16.35 -4.18
C SER A 191 12.92 -17.10 -4.32
N TRP A 192 14.04 -16.45 -3.97
CA TRP A 192 15.35 -17.10 -4.00
C TRP A 192 15.46 -18.24 -3.00
N LEU A 193 15.09 -18.03 -1.74
CA LEU A 193 15.15 -19.07 -0.70
C LEU A 193 14.30 -20.31 -1.05
N ILE A 194 13.11 -20.13 -1.62
CA ILE A 194 12.30 -21.27 -2.07
C ILE A 194 13.00 -22.05 -3.18
N ILE A 195 13.56 -21.37 -4.18
CA ILE A 195 14.22 -22.01 -5.31
C ILE A 195 15.49 -22.71 -4.87
N HIS A 196 16.30 -22.04 -4.05
CA HIS A 196 17.49 -22.59 -3.41
C HIS A 196 17.16 -23.88 -2.67
N TRP A 197 16.12 -23.84 -1.84
CA TRP A 197 15.66 -25.03 -1.13
C TRP A 197 15.15 -26.13 -2.08
N THR A 198 14.23 -25.80 -2.98
CA THR A 198 13.45 -26.80 -3.72
C THR A 198 14.30 -27.52 -4.75
N LEU A 199 15.22 -26.81 -5.40
CA LEU A 199 15.94 -27.34 -6.57
C LEU A 199 17.39 -27.74 -6.28
N ARG A 200 18.01 -27.22 -5.20
CA ARG A 200 19.39 -27.57 -4.78
C ARG A 200 20.33 -27.75 -5.97
N LEU A 201 20.39 -26.73 -6.83
CA LEU A 201 21.13 -26.81 -8.08
C LEU A 201 22.63 -26.67 -7.81
N ASP A 202 23.47 -27.45 -8.50
CA ASP A 202 24.92 -27.36 -8.37
C ASP A 202 25.48 -26.02 -8.89
N SER A 203 24.73 -25.33 -9.76
CA SER A 203 25.15 -24.07 -10.37
C SER A 203 24.41 -22.86 -9.79
N LEU A 204 25.13 -22.00 -9.07
CA LEU A 204 24.61 -20.73 -8.53
C LEU A 204 23.96 -19.85 -9.59
N MET A 205 24.54 -19.80 -10.80
CA MET A 205 24.01 -18.97 -11.90
C MET A 205 22.61 -19.41 -12.36
N ALA A 206 22.37 -20.71 -12.52
CA ALA A 206 21.05 -21.21 -12.92
C ALA A 206 20.01 -20.95 -11.81
N GLU A 207 20.42 -21.08 -10.55
CA GLU A 207 19.58 -20.78 -9.40
C GLU A 207 19.15 -19.30 -9.40
N PHE A 208 20.07 -18.37 -9.60
CA PHE A 208 19.76 -16.94 -9.71
C PHE A 208 18.84 -16.62 -10.88
N ILE A 209 19.05 -17.25 -12.05
CA ILE A 209 18.20 -17.02 -13.22
C ILE A 209 16.76 -17.48 -12.95
N LEU A 210 16.60 -18.69 -12.40
CA LEU A 210 15.27 -19.24 -12.13
C LEU A 210 14.56 -18.49 -11.00
N ALA A 211 15.28 -18.18 -9.92
CA ALA A 211 14.78 -17.34 -8.83
C ALA A 211 14.39 -15.95 -9.33
N GLY A 212 15.18 -15.36 -10.22
CA GLY A 212 14.90 -14.08 -10.86
C GLY A 212 13.64 -14.11 -11.71
N LEU A 213 13.46 -15.14 -12.54
CA LEU A 213 12.26 -15.31 -13.36
C LEU A 213 11.01 -15.52 -12.47
N PHE A 214 11.10 -16.35 -11.44
CA PHE A 214 10.03 -16.55 -10.48
C PHE A 214 9.69 -15.27 -9.71
N TYR A 215 10.71 -14.53 -9.28
CA TYR A 215 10.54 -13.23 -8.64
C TYR A 215 9.84 -12.23 -9.54
N VAL A 216 10.25 -12.09 -10.81
CA VAL A 216 9.60 -11.18 -11.77
C VAL A 216 8.12 -11.51 -11.98
N LEU A 217 7.77 -12.81 -12.02
CA LEU A 217 6.38 -13.25 -12.11
C LEU A 217 5.59 -12.81 -10.88
N LEU A 218 6.10 -13.10 -9.67
CA LEU A 218 5.45 -12.72 -8.42
C LEU A 218 5.33 -11.20 -8.26
N LEU A 219 6.38 -10.47 -8.61
CA LEU A 219 6.44 -9.01 -8.62
C LEU A 219 5.38 -8.43 -9.56
N GLY A 220 5.19 -9.02 -10.73
CA GLY A 220 4.14 -8.62 -11.67
C GLY A 220 2.74 -8.81 -11.11
N VAL A 221 2.47 -9.96 -10.48
CA VAL A 221 1.16 -10.25 -9.85
C VAL A 221 0.89 -9.25 -8.73
N VAL A 222 1.81 -9.09 -7.78
CA VAL A 222 1.63 -8.17 -6.64
C VAL A 222 1.55 -6.73 -7.12
N GLY A 223 2.37 -6.32 -8.09
CA GLY A 223 2.35 -4.98 -8.67
C GLY A 223 1.02 -4.63 -9.33
N ILE A 224 0.53 -5.48 -10.23
CA ILE A 224 -0.75 -5.27 -10.94
C ILE A 224 -1.90 -5.25 -9.94
N VAL A 225 -1.94 -6.20 -8.99
CA VAL A 225 -3.01 -6.28 -8.00
C VAL A 225 -2.99 -5.06 -7.08
N ALA A 226 -1.83 -4.66 -6.55
CA ALA A 226 -1.72 -3.48 -5.70
C ALA A 226 -2.18 -2.22 -6.43
N THR A 227 -1.75 -2.02 -7.69
CA THR A 227 -2.16 -0.86 -8.49
C THR A 227 -3.65 -0.88 -8.84
N ALA A 228 -4.24 -2.03 -9.11
CA ALA A 228 -5.68 -2.15 -9.34
C ALA A 228 -6.49 -1.86 -8.07
N LEU A 229 -6.03 -2.34 -6.91
CA LEU A 229 -6.71 -2.18 -5.62
C LEU A 229 -6.57 -0.77 -5.01
N GLU A 230 -5.74 0.10 -5.57
CA GLU A 230 -5.76 1.56 -5.27
C GLU A 230 -7.08 2.24 -5.68
N SER A 231 -7.99 1.53 -6.35
CA SER A 231 -9.36 1.98 -6.65
C SER A 231 -10.27 2.13 -5.41
N ASN A 232 -9.71 1.99 -4.20
CA ASN A 232 -10.38 2.25 -2.93
C ASN A 232 -11.65 1.40 -2.72
N LEU A 233 -11.58 0.13 -3.15
CA LEU A 233 -12.59 -0.86 -2.83
C LEU A 233 -12.35 -1.44 -1.44
N VAL A 234 -13.44 -1.63 -0.71
CA VAL A 234 -13.42 -1.99 0.70
C VAL A 234 -14.37 -3.15 0.95
N LEU A 235 -13.90 -4.14 1.72
CA LEU A 235 -14.70 -5.27 2.19
C LEU A 235 -15.37 -4.90 3.49
N VAL A 236 -16.69 -4.99 3.50
CA VAL A 236 -17.50 -4.91 4.72
C VAL A 236 -17.82 -6.32 5.19
N ASP A 237 -17.49 -6.58 6.44
CA ASP A 237 -17.93 -7.76 7.19
C ASP A 237 -19.05 -7.31 8.14
N PRO A 238 -20.34 -7.50 7.77
CA PRO A 238 -21.47 -7.07 8.59
C PRO A 238 -21.53 -7.77 9.95
N ALA A 239 -21.07 -9.03 10.02
CA ALA A 239 -21.13 -9.84 11.22
C ALA A 239 -20.14 -9.36 12.29
N ARG A 240 -18.97 -8.85 11.87
CA ARG A 240 -17.95 -8.31 12.78
C ARG A 240 -17.97 -6.78 12.88
N GLY A 241 -18.80 -6.09 12.10
CA GLY A 241 -18.82 -4.64 11.99
C GLY A 241 -17.47 -4.07 11.55
N ARG A 242 -16.71 -4.82 10.73
CA ARG A 242 -15.37 -4.45 10.29
C ARG A 242 -15.38 -4.05 8.83
N ILE A 243 -14.63 -3.00 8.54
CA ILE A 243 -14.46 -2.42 7.21
C ILE A 243 -12.96 -2.48 6.93
N ILE A 244 -12.56 -3.23 5.91
CA ILE A 244 -11.15 -3.50 5.62
C ILE A 244 -10.91 -3.22 4.14
N PRO A 245 -10.05 -2.26 3.76
CA PRO A 245 -9.65 -2.06 2.37
C PRO A 245 -9.13 -3.37 1.75
N ILE A 246 -9.49 -3.66 0.50
CA ILE A 246 -9.09 -4.93 -0.12
C ILE A 246 -7.56 -5.03 -0.22
N ALA A 247 -6.88 -3.91 -0.46
CA ALA A 247 -5.42 -3.84 -0.45
C ALA A 247 -4.82 -4.28 0.90
N ASP A 248 -5.34 -3.74 2.01
CA ASP A 248 -4.90 -4.08 3.36
C ASP A 248 -5.23 -5.53 3.73
N TRP A 249 -6.38 -6.03 3.28
CA TRP A 249 -6.75 -7.43 3.46
C TRP A 249 -5.75 -8.36 2.75
N LEU A 250 -5.39 -8.05 1.50
CA LEU A 250 -4.39 -8.82 0.75
C LEU A 250 -3.03 -8.78 1.47
N ASP A 251 -2.62 -7.61 1.95
CA ASP A 251 -1.36 -7.46 2.70
C ASP A 251 -1.38 -8.24 4.01
N SER A 252 -2.50 -8.22 4.72
CA SER A 252 -2.67 -9.02 5.94
C SER A 252 -2.57 -10.53 5.70
N MET A 253 -2.87 -11.01 4.49
CA MET A 253 -2.74 -12.42 4.13
C MET A 253 -1.33 -12.75 3.63
N LEU A 254 -0.72 -11.86 2.84
CA LEU A 254 0.58 -12.09 2.22
C LEU A 254 1.73 -11.94 3.21
N THR A 255 1.71 -10.92 4.07
CA THR A 255 2.81 -10.63 5.01
C THR A 255 3.10 -11.78 5.97
N PRO A 256 2.12 -12.46 6.59
CA PRO A 256 2.40 -13.61 7.45
C PRO A 256 2.99 -14.80 6.68
N ILE A 257 2.47 -15.08 5.48
CA ILE A 257 2.96 -16.20 4.65
C ILE A 257 4.42 -15.97 4.27
N VAL A 258 4.75 -14.79 3.76
CA VAL A 258 6.12 -14.44 3.37
C VAL A 258 7.01 -14.32 4.61
N GLY A 259 6.54 -13.67 5.68
CA GLY A 259 7.34 -13.44 6.89
C GLY A 259 7.68 -14.73 7.65
N VAL A 260 6.69 -15.58 7.91
CA VAL A 260 6.91 -16.89 8.55
C VAL A 260 7.72 -17.81 7.63
N GLY A 261 7.40 -17.79 6.32
CA GLY A 261 8.14 -18.55 5.32
C GLY A 261 9.61 -18.14 5.25
N LEU A 262 9.92 -16.84 5.28
CA LEU A 262 11.28 -16.33 5.32
C LEU A 262 12.03 -16.77 6.57
N LEU A 263 11.44 -16.61 7.76
CA LEU A 263 12.08 -17.05 9.00
C LEU A 263 12.35 -18.56 9.01
N PHE A 264 11.39 -19.34 8.52
CA PHE A 264 11.52 -20.78 8.42
C PHE A 264 12.61 -21.19 7.43
N LEU A 265 12.58 -20.67 6.19
CA LEU A 265 13.53 -21.03 5.14
C LEU A 265 14.94 -20.57 5.51
N LEU A 266 15.10 -19.32 5.96
CA LEU A 266 16.39 -18.77 6.35
C LEU A 266 16.98 -19.54 7.54
N GLY A 267 16.19 -19.80 8.59
CA GLY A 267 16.66 -20.58 9.74
C GLY A 267 17.02 -22.02 9.38
N ARG A 268 16.21 -22.65 8.52
CA ARG A 268 16.46 -24.01 8.05
C ARG A 268 17.71 -24.09 7.18
N ASP A 269 17.84 -23.23 6.17
CA ASP A 269 18.94 -23.29 5.20
C ASP A 269 20.25 -22.94 5.89
N LEU A 270 20.25 -21.95 6.79
CA LEU A 270 21.38 -21.65 7.66
C LEU A 270 21.81 -22.86 8.51
N MET A 271 20.84 -23.57 9.10
CA MET A 271 21.11 -24.78 9.90
C MET A 271 21.58 -25.95 9.03
N THR A 272 21.16 -26.02 7.77
CA THR A 272 21.60 -27.06 6.82
C THR A 272 23.06 -26.80 6.45
N GLU A 273 23.40 -25.56 6.10
CA GLU A 273 24.76 -25.14 5.78
C GLU A 273 25.71 -25.35 6.98
N ALA A 274 25.26 -25.08 8.20
CA ALA A 274 26.04 -25.29 9.42
C ALA A 274 26.24 -26.78 9.79
N ARG A 275 25.44 -27.70 9.24
CA ARG A 275 25.51 -29.14 9.53
C ARG A 275 26.24 -29.94 8.46
N ASP A 276 26.14 -29.53 7.21
CA ASP A 276 26.67 -30.27 6.07
C ASP A 276 28.09 -29.82 5.68
N ASP A 277 28.84 -29.27 6.65
CA ASP A 277 30.19 -28.70 6.48
C ASP A 277 30.25 -27.56 5.44
N GLY A 278 29.15 -26.82 5.34
CA GLY A 278 28.96 -25.71 4.43
C GLY A 278 29.49 -24.37 4.97
N ASN A 279 29.55 -23.37 4.10
CA ASN A 279 30.00 -22.04 4.47
C ASN A 279 28.83 -21.14 4.90
N THR A 280 28.50 -21.24 6.19
CA THR A 280 27.40 -20.49 6.80
C THR A 280 27.57 -18.96 6.66
N ILE A 281 28.82 -18.46 6.67
CA ILE A 281 29.13 -17.04 6.49
C ILE A 281 28.84 -16.60 5.06
N LEU A 282 29.26 -17.40 4.07
CA LEU A 282 28.99 -17.14 2.65
C LEU A 282 27.48 -17.13 2.39
N PHE A 283 26.74 -18.09 2.95
CA PHE A 283 25.28 -18.12 2.86
C PHE A 283 24.65 -16.83 3.38
N SER A 284 25.02 -16.38 4.58
CA SER A 284 24.52 -15.11 5.12
C SER A 284 24.89 -13.90 4.25
N ALA A 285 26.10 -13.87 3.69
CA ALA A 285 26.49 -12.81 2.77
C ALA A 285 25.66 -12.84 1.47
N THR A 286 25.39 -14.02 0.92
CA THR A 286 24.54 -14.21 -0.26
C THR A 286 23.09 -13.80 0.02
N VAL A 287 22.53 -14.14 1.19
CA VAL A 287 21.20 -13.69 1.63
C VAL A 287 21.12 -12.16 1.62
N LEU A 288 22.12 -11.47 2.18
CA LEU A 288 22.16 -10.01 2.17
C LEU A 288 22.30 -9.44 0.75
N MET A 289 23.16 -10.04 -0.07
CA MET A 289 23.32 -9.66 -1.48
C MET A 289 21.97 -9.76 -2.22
N VAL A 290 21.27 -10.88 -2.08
CA VAL A 290 19.96 -11.10 -2.69
C VAL A 290 18.94 -10.10 -2.19
N LEU A 291 18.90 -9.82 -0.88
CA LEU A 291 18.00 -8.84 -0.30
C LEU A 291 18.20 -7.45 -0.92
N TYR A 292 19.43 -6.99 -1.06
CA TYR A 292 19.74 -5.68 -1.65
C TYR A 292 19.53 -5.66 -3.18
N CYS A 293 19.85 -6.74 -3.90
CA CYS A 293 19.51 -6.87 -5.32
C CYS A 293 17.99 -6.85 -5.55
N ALA A 294 17.23 -7.58 -4.73
CA ALA A 294 15.77 -7.56 -4.77
C ALA A 294 15.20 -6.17 -4.44
N THR A 295 15.85 -5.44 -3.52
CA THR A 295 15.53 -4.05 -3.21
C THR A 295 15.67 -3.15 -4.43
N ALA A 296 16.80 -3.24 -5.12
CA ALA A 296 17.04 -2.48 -6.34
C ALA A 296 15.94 -2.71 -7.38
N VAL A 297 15.73 -3.98 -7.74
CA VAL A 297 14.75 -4.37 -8.76
C VAL A 297 13.34 -3.99 -8.34
N GLY A 298 12.97 -4.24 -7.08
CA GLY A 298 11.64 -3.98 -6.55
C GLY A 298 11.29 -2.49 -6.55
N VAL A 299 12.19 -1.62 -6.10
CA VAL A 299 11.95 -0.16 -6.09
C VAL A 299 11.86 0.36 -7.52
N THR A 300 12.84 0.04 -8.38
CA THR A 300 12.85 0.52 -9.77
C THR A 300 11.63 0.03 -10.54
N PHE A 301 11.20 -1.21 -10.31
CA PHE A 301 9.97 -1.76 -10.87
C PHE A 301 8.74 -1.00 -10.39
N GLN A 302 8.56 -0.85 -9.08
CA GLN A 302 7.35 -0.29 -8.51
C GLN A 302 7.15 1.16 -8.93
N TRP A 303 8.25 1.91 -9.00
CA TRP A 303 8.22 3.29 -9.47
C TRP A 303 8.00 3.38 -10.99
N GLY A 304 8.74 2.57 -11.76
CA GLY A 304 8.65 2.56 -13.22
C GLY A 304 7.29 2.10 -13.74
N TYR A 305 6.73 1.05 -13.14
CA TYR A 305 5.41 0.52 -13.51
C TYR A 305 4.28 1.50 -13.17
N ALA A 306 4.31 2.07 -11.96
CA ALA A 306 3.34 3.07 -11.54
C ALA A 306 3.35 4.30 -12.48
N TRP A 307 4.53 4.73 -12.91
CA TRP A 307 4.69 5.84 -13.85
C TRP A 307 4.18 5.52 -15.26
N TRP A 308 4.50 4.33 -15.79
CA TRP A 308 4.18 4.01 -17.18
C TRP A 308 2.74 3.55 -17.41
N HIS A 309 2.21 2.62 -16.60
CA HIS A 309 0.96 1.92 -16.89
C HIS A 309 -0.05 1.93 -15.73
N GLY A 310 0.33 2.43 -14.55
CA GLY A 310 -0.51 2.31 -13.36
C GLY A 310 -1.87 3.00 -13.48
N LYS A 311 -1.92 4.21 -14.06
CA LYS A 311 -3.19 4.94 -14.29
C LYS A 311 -4.14 4.17 -15.21
N THR A 312 -3.62 3.57 -16.27
CA THR A 312 -4.42 2.81 -17.25
C THR A 312 -5.02 1.57 -16.62
N VAL A 313 -4.22 0.80 -15.87
CA VAL A 313 -4.68 -0.41 -15.19
C VAL A 313 -5.72 -0.10 -14.12
N ARG A 314 -5.47 0.94 -13.32
CA ARG A 314 -6.43 1.38 -12.29
C ARG A 314 -7.77 1.77 -12.92
N LYS A 315 -7.76 2.60 -13.97
CA LYS A 315 -8.98 3.01 -14.67
C LYS A 315 -9.74 1.83 -15.30
N GLN A 316 -9.01 0.88 -15.92
CA GLN A 316 -9.64 -0.32 -16.48
C GLN A 316 -10.28 -1.18 -15.39
N PHE A 317 -9.62 -1.33 -14.25
CA PHE A 317 -10.16 -2.08 -13.12
C PHE A 317 -11.36 -1.38 -12.46
N GLU A 318 -11.31 -0.06 -12.29
CA GLU A 318 -12.46 0.74 -11.82
C GLU A 318 -13.69 0.54 -12.70
N LEU A 319 -13.54 0.59 -14.03
CA LEU A 319 -14.63 0.32 -14.97
C LEU A 319 -15.19 -1.12 -14.84
N GLN A 320 -14.32 -2.11 -14.62
CA GLN A 320 -14.74 -3.49 -14.39
C GLN A 320 -15.48 -3.65 -13.06
N ALA A 321 -15.05 -2.94 -12.02
CA ALA A 321 -15.71 -2.94 -10.73
C ALA A 321 -17.11 -2.31 -10.82
N ILE A 322 -17.26 -1.20 -11.54
CA ILE A 322 -18.56 -0.58 -11.81
C ILE A 322 -19.47 -1.55 -12.56
N ASP A 323 -18.99 -2.16 -13.65
CA ASP A 323 -19.76 -3.09 -14.49
C ASP A 323 -20.23 -4.33 -13.71
N LYS A 324 -19.35 -4.89 -12.87
CA LYS A 324 -19.59 -6.21 -12.27
C LYS A 324 -20.12 -6.19 -10.83
N LEU A 325 -19.76 -5.18 -10.05
CA LEU A 325 -20.12 -5.03 -8.64
C LEU A 325 -21.09 -3.87 -8.40
N ASN A 326 -21.04 -2.83 -9.25
CA ASN A 326 -21.78 -1.57 -9.09
C ASN A 326 -21.80 -1.05 -7.63
N PRO A 327 -20.62 -0.84 -7.01
CA PRO A 327 -20.55 -0.54 -5.59
C PRO A 327 -21.06 0.89 -5.31
N GLN A 328 -21.74 1.03 -4.18
CA GLN A 328 -22.13 2.33 -3.64
C GLN A 328 -20.91 2.99 -2.96
N SER A 329 -20.81 4.31 -3.11
CA SER A 329 -19.78 5.12 -2.46
C SER A 329 -20.28 5.67 -1.13
N TYR A 330 -19.47 5.47 -0.09
CA TYR A 330 -19.77 5.96 1.26
C TYR A 330 -18.72 6.97 1.71
N ASP A 331 -19.17 7.97 2.46
CA ASP A 331 -18.27 8.77 3.30
C ASP A 331 -18.23 8.14 4.69
N LEU A 332 -17.02 7.95 5.21
CA LEU A 332 -16.80 7.44 6.56
C LEU A 332 -16.71 8.64 7.50
N THR A 333 -17.62 8.72 8.47
CA THR A 333 -17.53 9.70 9.56
C THR A 333 -17.50 8.98 10.89
N ARG A 334 -16.65 9.44 11.80
CA ARG A 334 -16.59 8.90 13.16
C ARG A 334 -17.05 9.96 14.14
N ASN A 335 -18.10 9.64 14.89
CA ASN A 335 -18.62 10.52 15.93
C ASN A 335 -18.77 9.74 17.25
N ARG A 336 -18.15 10.24 18.32
CA ARG A 336 -18.20 9.65 19.68
C ARG A 336 -17.91 8.15 19.70
N GLY A 337 -16.89 7.72 18.95
CA GLY A 337 -16.46 6.32 18.90
C GLY A 337 -17.32 5.41 18.01
N ARG A 338 -18.40 5.91 17.39
CA ARG A 338 -19.21 5.17 16.41
C ARG A 338 -18.80 5.54 15.00
N ILE A 339 -18.68 4.54 14.13
CA ILE A 339 -18.47 4.71 12.69
C ILE A 339 -19.84 4.85 12.04
N GLN A 340 -20.05 5.93 11.31
CA GLN A 340 -21.23 6.19 10.51
C GLN A 340 -20.81 6.16 9.04
N LEU A 341 -21.55 5.37 8.25
CA LEU A 341 -21.36 5.30 6.81
C LEU A 341 -22.51 6.03 6.15
N ASN A 342 -22.19 7.15 5.51
CA ASN A 342 -23.19 7.93 4.78
C ASN A 342 -23.10 7.57 3.30
N VAL A 343 -24.14 6.93 2.77
CA VAL A 343 -24.29 6.68 1.33
C VAL A 343 -24.33 8.04 0.63
N ARG A 344 -23.50 8.22 -0.41
CA ARG A 344 -23.51 9.45 -1.22
C ARG A 344 -24.09 9.20 -2.59
N CYS A 345 -23.43 8.35 -3.37
CA CYS A 345 -23.73 8.10 -4.77
C CYS A 345 -23.07 6.79 -5.25
N PRO A 346 -23.46 6.25 -6.41
CA PRO A 346 -22.75 5.17 -7.07
C PRO A 346 -21.27 5.54 -7.34
N MET A 347 -20.38 4.54 -7.36
CA MET A 347 -18.95 4.75 -7.65
C MET A 347 -18.69 5.41 -9.01
N SER A 348 -19.50 5.12 -10.02
CA SER A 348 -19.40 5.75 -11.35
C SER A 348 -19.54 7.27 -11.28
N GLU A 349 -20.56 7.76 -10.59
CA GLU A 349 -20.86 9.18 -10.43
C GLU A 349 -19.77 9.89 -9.61
N ARG A 350 -19.24 9.24 -8.57
CA ARG A 350 -18.14 9.78 -7.74
C ARG A 350 -16.85 9.98 -8.52
N LEU A 351 -16.53 9.05 -9.42
CA LEU A 351 -15.31 9.11 -10.23
C LEU A 351 -15.39 10.13 -11.36
N GLU A 352 -16.60 10.38 -11.91
CA GLU A 352 -16.83 11.36 -12.98
C GLU A 352 -16.99 12.79 -12.44
N GLY A 353 -17.72 12.97 -11.34
CA GLY A 353 -18.12 14.29 -10.86
C GLY A 353 -17.10 14.98 -9.95
N GLY A 354 -16.25 14.20 -9.26
CA GLY A 354 -15.42 14.71 -8.16
C GLY A 354 -16.29 15.24 -7.02
N ILE A 355 -16.22 14.64 -5.84
CA ILE A 355 -17.07 15.09 -4.73
C ILE A 355 -16.55 16.41 -4.20
N ARG A 356 -17.27 17.48 -4.51
CA ARG A 356 -17.37 18.62 -3.60
C ARG A 356 -18.10 18.12 -2.35
N PRO A 357 -17.67 18.50 -1.13
CA PRO A 357 -18.42 18.19 0.08
C PRO A 357 -19.87 18.55 -0.21
N GLY A 358 -20.78 17.58 -0.01
CA GLY A 358 -22.18 17.76 -0.39
C GLY A 358 -22.59 19.14 0.04
N THR A 359 -22.91 20.00 -0.94
CA THR A 359 -23.23 21.40 -0.71
C THR A 359 -24.20 21.37 0.45
N ASN A 360 -23.80 21.86 1.63
CA ASN A 360 -24.78 22.07 2.69
C ASN A 360 -25.83 22.90 2.00
N LEU A 361 -27.05 22.35 1.84
CA LEU A 361 -28.12 23.07 1.18
C LEU A 361 -28.16 24.42 1.86
N THR A 362 -27.81 25.46 1.11
CA THR A 362 -27.97 26.80 1.63
C THR A 362 -29.46 27.02 1.82
N PHE A 363 -29.87 27.93 2.70
CA PHE A 363 -31.30 28.25 2.83
C PHE A 363 -31.91 28.60 1.46
N THR A 364 -31.11 29.20 0.57
CA THR A 364 -31.42 29.45 -0.83
C THR A 364 -31.71 28.17 -1.65
N ASP A 365 -31.00 27.08 -1.41
CA ASP A 365 -31.23 25.80 -2.11
C ASP A 365 -32.47 25.07 -1.58
N LEU A 366 -32.78 25.23 -0.28
CA LEU A 366 -34.01 24.74 0.34
C LEU A 366 -35.25 25.50 -0.17
N ASP A 367 -35.12 26.81 -0.38
CA ASP A 367 -36.18 27.65 -0.96
C ASP A 367 -36.44 27.33 -2.44
N ASN A 368 -35.44 26.80 -3.15
CA ASN A 368 -35.52 26.40 -4.56
C ASN A 368 -35.95 24.93 -4.76
N LEU A 369 -36.18 24.17 -3.69
CA LEU A 369 -36.78 22.85 -3.82
C LEU A 369 -38.21 23.00 -4.34
N PRO A 370 -38.66 22.16 -5.29
CA PRO A 370 -40.04 22.19 -5.73
C PRO A 370 -40.92 21.91 -4.51
N THR A 371 -41.64 22.94 -4.07
CA THR A 371 -42.63 22.81 -3.00
C THR A 371 -43.64 21.79 -3.48
N ALA A 372 -43.82 20.71 -2.72
CA ALA A 372 -44.82 19.67 -3.00
C ALA A 372 -46.27 20.18 -2.81
N HIS A 373 -46.52 21.48 -3.00
CA HIS A 373 -47.76 22.18 -2.66
C HIS A 373 -48.47 22.80 -3.84
N GLU A 374 -47.90 22.76 -5.05
CA GLU A 374 -48.63 23.15 -6.26
C GLU A 374 -49.32 21.91 -6.89
N GLY A 375 -50.36 21.38 -6.23
CA GLY A 375 -51.40 20.67 -6.99
C GLY A 375 -52.15 19.48 -6.39
N VAL A 376 -51.82 18.95 -5.19
CA VAL A 376 -52.40 17.64 -4.77
C VAL A 376 -53.10 17.62 -3.39
N LEU A 377 -53.08 18.69 -2.60
CA LEU A 377 -53.84 18.73 -1.34
C LEU A 377 -54.94 19.79 -1.41
N LYS A 378 -56.18 19.36 -1.68
CA LYS A 378 -57.36 20.15 -1.31
C LYS A 378 -57.38 20.24 0.21
N SER A 379 -57.32 21.45 0.76
CA SER A 379 -57.63 21.69 2.17
C SER A 379 -59.00 21.08 2.49
N PRO A 380 -59.15 20.37 3.62
CA PRO A 380 -60.44 19.84 4.02
C PRO A 380 -61.43 20.99 4.23
N GLU A 381 -62.60 20.87 3.59
CA GLU A 381 -63.68 21.85 3.64
C GLU A 381 -64.36 21.75 5.01
N ASN A 382 -64.57 22.90 5.67
CA ASN A 382 -65.13 22.97 7.02
C ASN A 382 -66.65 22.69 6.95
N PRO A 383 -67.17 21.62 7.58
CA PRO A 383 -68.57 21.21 7.44
C PRO A 383 -69.55 22.07 8.26
N LEU A 384 -69.21 23.32 8.57
CA LEU A 384 -70.03 24.25 9.35
C LEU A 384 -70.34 25.57 8.61
N GLU A 385 -70.00 25.65 7.33
CA GLU A 385 -70.53 26.70 6.43
C GLU A 385 -71.65 26.11 5.56
N ASP A 386 -72.81 25.91 6.19
CA ASP A 386 -74.15 26.02 5.62
C ASP A 386 -75.17 26.32 6.74
#